data_AF-A0A5N4ALM5-F1
#
_entry.id   AF-A0A5N4ALM5-F1
#
_cell.length_a   1.000
_cell.length_b   1.000
_cell.length_c   1.000
_cell.angle_alpha   90.00
_cell.angle_beta   90.00
_cell.angle_gamma   90.00
#
_symmetry.space_group_name_H-M   'P 1'
#
loop_
_entity.id
_entity.type
_entity.pdbx_description
1 polymer ?
#
loop_
_entity_poly.entity_id
_entity_poly.type
_entity_poly.pdbx_seq_one_letter_code
_entity_poly.pdbx_strand_id
1 'polypeptide(L)'
;MSYRYSTALSHIVLAGTGIYCLNRYHGANLPVCAYSIIVTNSLLGVWRWGNPHYGHKIDRLYNFTSLLQILTSLPLVVTQVWLNLGYKEELAVLHCGASILPFCLYLAGRSKEDIIDASIALNVISLGVISLLHENYYGVAASISYFFNHFFLREGQFDVDIPITDLYNYGLSFFCYFSYRSL
;
A
#
# COMPACT_ATOMS: atom_id res chain seq x y z
N MET A 1 5.10 24.61 10.97
CA MET A 1 5.14 23.40 10.13
C MET A 1 6.58 22.92 10.10
N SER A 2 6.85 21.67 10.50
CA SER A 2 8.22 21.13 10.58
C SER A 2 8.48 20.28 9.34
N TYR A 3 9.39 20.74 8.48
CA TYR A 3 10.01 19.90 7.46
C TYR A 3 10.83 18.81 8.16
N ARG A 4 10.93 17.63 7.54
CA ARG A 4 11.67 16.48 8.09
C ARG A 4 12.37 15.75 6.95
N TYR A 5 13.65 16.03 6.76
CA TYR A 5 14.44 15.43 5.68
C TYR A 5 14.55 13.89 5.81
N SER A 6 14.51 13.34 7.02
CA SER A 6 14.43 11.88 7.25
C SER A 6 13.19 11.28 6.60
N THR A 7 12.03 11.91 6.79
CA THR A 7 10.77 11.45 6.20
C THR A 7 10.73 11.66 4.69
N ALA A 8 11.34 12.73 4.18
CA ALA A 8 11.53 12.88 2.74
C ALA A 8 12.39 11.74 2.17
N LEU A 9 13.46 11.33 2.86
CA LEU A 9 14.32 10.22 2.46
C LEU A 9 13.57 8.88 2.44
N SER A 10 12.75 8.59 3.46
CA SER A 10 11.95 7.35 3.48
C SER A 10 10.97 7.28 2.30
N HIS A 11 10.38 8.41 1.91
CA HIS A 11 9.58 8.51 0.68
C HIS A 11 10.40 8.35 -0.61
N ILE A 12 11.65 8.83 -0.67
CA ILE A 12 12.55 8.59 -1.82
C ILE A 12 12.81 7.09 -1.96
N VAL A 13 13.07 6.39 -0.86
CA VAL A 13 13.31 4.93 -0.87
C VAL A 13 12.07 4.17 -1.36
N LEU A 14 10.88 4.52 -0.87
CA LEU A 14 9.64 3.90 -1.30
C LEU A 14 9.34 4.20 -2.79
N ALA A 15 9.53 5.45 -3.23
CA ALA A 15 9.38 5.83 -4.63
C ALA A 15 10.35 5.04 -5.52
N GLY A 16 11.62 4.95 -5.14
CA GLY A 16 12.62 4.18 -5.87
C GLY A 16 12.27 2.69 -5.96
N THR A 17 11.78 2.10 -4.87
CA THR A 17 11.33 0.70 -4.84
C THR A 17 10.10 0.49 -5.73
N GLY A 18 9.12 1.40 -5.69
CA GLY A 18 7.95 1.36 -6.56
C GLY A 18 8.31 1.51 -8.04
N ILE A 19 9.21 2.43 -8.40
CA ILE A 19 9.73 2.61 -9.77
C ILE A 19 10.47 1.35 -10.23
N TYR A 20 11.28 0.74 -9.35
CA TYR A 20 11.94 -0.52 -9.66
C TYR A 20 10.91 -1.62 -10.01
N CYS A 21 9.85 -1.75 -9.21
CA CYS A 21 8.78 -2.73 -9.47
C CYS A 21 8.04 -2.43 -10.78
N LEU A 22 7.70 -1.16 -11.05
CA LEU A 22 7.08 -0.72 -12.31
C LEU A 22 7.93 -1.05 -13.54
N ASN A 23 9.24 -0.77 -13.48
CA ASN A 23 10.15 -1.01 -14.60
C ASN A 23 10.38 -2.50 -14.87
N ARG A 24 10.22 -3.35 -13.85
CA ARG A 24 10.45 -4.80 -13.96
C ARG A 24 9.20 -5.60 -14.25
N TYR A 25 8.03 -5.05 -13.95
CA TYR A 25 6.77 -5.74 -14.16
C TYR A 25 6.19 -5.40 -15.54
N HIS A 26 6.08 -6.42 -16.40
CA HIS A 26 5.53 -6.30 -17.76
C HIS A 26 4.20 -7.08 -17.93
N GLY A 27 3.53 -7.36 -16.81
CA GLY A 27 2.27 -8.11 -16.79
C GLY A 27 1.04 -7.23 -16.93
N ALA A 28 -0.01 -7.59 -16.19
CA ALA A 28 -1.31 -6.96 -16.27
C ALA A 28 -1.35 -5.53 -15.69
N ASN A 29 -2.44 -4.81 -15.93
CA ASN A 29 -2.54 -3.41 -15.51
C ASN A 29 -2.74 -3.22 -14.00
N LEU A 30 -3.22 -4.23 -13.24
CA LEU A 30 -3.57 -4.05 -11.83
C LEU A 30 -2.37 -3.73 -10.93
N PRO A 31 -1.25 -4.49 -10.95
CA PRO A 31 -0.06 -4.14 -10.17
C PRO A 31 0.59 -2.84 -10.65
N VAL A 32 0.53 -2.56 -11.96
CA VAL A 32 1.01 -1.29 -12.52
C VAL A 32 0.26 -0.12 -11.89
N CYS A 33 -1.07 -0.19 -11.77
CA CYS A 33 -1.86 0.81 -11.06
C CYS A 33 -1.46 0.93 -9.59
N ALA A 34 -1.30 -0.19 -8.87
CA ALA A 34 -0.92 -0.20 -7.47
C ALA A 34 0.44 0.50 -7.25
N TYR A 35 1.47 0.10 -7.99
CA TYR A 35 2.80 0.70 -7.87
C TYR A 35 2.82 2.16 -8.33
N SER A 36 2.02 2.53 -9.34
CA SER A 36 1.90 3.93 -9.79
C SER A 36 1.31 4.82 -8.70
N ILE A 37 0.31 4.33 -7.96
CA ILE A 37 -0.27 5.05 -6.81
C ILE A 37 0.77 5.23 -5.71
N ILE A 38 1.52 4.17 -5.36
CA ILE A 38 2.60 4.22 -4.36
C ILE A 38 3.67 5.23 -4.75
N VAL A 39 4.14 5.20 -6.01
CA VAL A 39 5.16 6.14 -6.51
C VAL A 39 4.63 7.57 -6.48
N THR A 40 3.41 7.80 -6.95
CA THR A 40 2.79 9.14 -6.96
C THR A 40 2.66 9.70 -5.55
N ASN A 41 2.14 8.91 -4.61
CA ASN A 41 2.02 9.33 -3.22
C ASN A 41 3.39 9.60 -2.58
N SER A 42 4.39 8.76 -2.90
CA SER A 42 5.74 8.92 -2.36
C SER A 42 6.42 10.18 -2.90
N LEU A 43 6.31 10.50 -4.19
CA LEU A 43 6.84 11.75 -4.75
C LEU A 43 6.18 12.99 -4.14
N LEU A 44 4.87 12.94 -3.88
CA LEU A 44 4.17 13.99 -3.13
C LEU A 44 4.69 14.08 -1.69
N GLY A 45 5.00 12.95 -1.06
CA GLY A 45 5.64 12.88 0.26
C GLY A 45 7.02 13.54 0.28
N VAL A 46 7.85 13.30 -0.74
CA VAL A 46 9.16 13.96 -0.88
C VAL A 46 8.99 15.48 -0.95
N TRP A 47 8.03 15.97 -1.75
CA TRP A 47 7.75 17.40 -1.81
C TRP A 47 7.26 17.92 -0.45
N ARG A 48 6.25 17.27 0.14
CA ARG A 48 5.66 17.67 1.43
C ARG A 48 6.69 17.78 2.54
N TRP A 49 7.57 16.78 2.69
CA TRP A 49 8.50 16.73 3.82
C TRP A 49 9.86 17.38 3.53
N GLY A 50 10.25 17.49 2.25
CA GLY A 50 11.53 18.05 1.81
C GLY A 50 11.50 19.53 1.44
N ASN A 51 10.32 20.13 1.26
CA ASN A 51 10.19 21.56 0.93
C ASN A 51 9.72 22.37 2.16
N PRO A 52 10.50 23.32 2.69
CA PRO A 52 10.08 24.15 3.83
C PRO A 52 8.83 25.02 3.58
N HIS A 53 8.47 25.25 2.30
CA HIS A 53 7.38 26.14 1.88
C HIS A 53 6.26 25.39 1.13
N TYR A 54 5.95 24.14 1.48
CA TYR A 54 4.80 23.45 0.89
C TYR A 54 3.48 24.16 1.26
N GLY A 55 2.53 24.22 0.32
CA GLY A 55 1.22 24.83 0.54
C GLY A 55 0.16 23.82 0.98
N HIS A 56 -0.94 24.30 1.57
CA HIS A 56 -2.09 23.49 2.00
C HIS A 56 -2.65 22.58 0.88
N LYS A 57 -2.52 22.98 -0.39
CA LYS A 57 -2.95 22.16 -1.53
C LYS A 57 -2.18 20.83 -1.61
N ILE A 58 -0.87 20.85 -1.33
CA ILE A 58 -0.02 19.65 -1.33
C ILE A 58 -0.37 18.74 -0.17
N ASP A 59 -0.63 19.29 1.02
CA ASP A 59 -1.10 18.48 2.16
C ASP A 59 -2.40 17.74 1.83
N ARG A 60 -3.38 18.44 1.25
CA ARG A 60 -4.67 17.84 0.91
C ARG A 60 -4.49 16.73 -0.14
N LEU A 61 -3.67 17.00 -1.16
CA LEU A 61 -3.40 16.02 -2.21
C LEU A 61 -2.66 14.80 -1.65
N TYR A 62 -1.63 15.00 -0.83
CA TYR A 62 -0.90 13.92 -0.17
C TYR A 62 -1.80 13.07 0.73
N ASN A 63 -2.67 13.68 1.53
CA ASN A 63 -3.58 12.94 2.40
C ASN A 63 -4.57 12.10 1.57
N PHE A 64 -5.07 12.65 0.47
CA PHE A 64 -5.92 11.93 -0.46
C PHE A 64 -5.20 10.75 -1.13
N THR A 65 -3.99 10.98 -1.65
CA THR A 65 -3.20 9.91 -2.28
C THR A 65 -2.72 8.86 -1.29
N SER A 66 -2.48 9.24 -0.02
CA SER A 66 -2.12 8.30 1.04
C SER A 66 -3.29 7.38 1.37
N LEU A 67 -4.51 7.92 1.44
CA LEU A 67 -5.70 7.10 1.60
C LEU A 67 -5.92 6.17 0.40
N LEU A 68 -5.78 6.70 -0.81
CA LEU A 68 -5.90 5.90 -2.03
C LEU A 68 -4.87 4.76 -2.02
N GLN A 69 -3.63 5.03 -1.64
CA GLN A 69 -2.58 4.03 -1.50
C GLN A 69 -2.99 2.93 -0.52
N ILE A 70 -3.43 3.28 0.68
CA ILE A 70 -3.83 2.31 1.72
C ILE A 70 -4.96 1.40 1.23
N LEU A 71 -5.94 1.97 0.53
CA LEU A 71 -7.16 1.25 0.15
C LEU A 71 -7.04 0.45 -1.15
N THR A 72 -6.11 0.80 -2.04
CA THR A 72 -6.05 0.19 -3.39
C THR A 72 -4.80 -0.63 -3.63
N SER A 73 -3.66 -0.32 -2.98
CA SER A 73 -2.38 -0.98 -3.31
C SER A 73 -2.42 -2.48 -3.03
N LEU A 74 -2.90 -2.88 -1.85
CA LEU A 74 -3.01 -4.29 -1.49
C LEU A 74 -4.08 -5.01 -2.34
N PRO A 75 -5.35 -4.55 -2.41
CA PRO A 75 -6.38 -5.27 -3.18
C PRO A 75 -6.03 -5.48 -4.65
N LEU A 76 -5.43 -4.49 -5.32
CA LEU A 76 -5.02 -4.63 -6.72
C LEU A 76 -3.95 -5.71 -6.91
N VAL A 77 -2.98 -5.78 -5.99
CA VAL A 77 -1.95 -6.84 -5.98
C VAL A 77 -2.59 -8.19 -5.70
N VAL A 78 -3.43 -8.30 -4.67
CA VAL A 78 -4.10 -9.57 -4.30
C VAL A 78 -4.92 -10.09 -5.45
N THR A 79 -5.73 -9.25 -6.08
CA THR A 79 -6.54 -9.64 -7.24
C THR A 79 -5.66 -10.15 -8.38
N GLN A 80 -4.52 -9.52 -8.66
CA GLN A 80 -3.63 -10.05 -9.68
C GLN A 80 -3.01 -11.40 -9.30
N VAL A 81 -2.66 -11.61 -8.04
CA VAL A 81 -2.17 -12.92 -7.57
C VAL A 81 -3.25 -13.99 -7.76
N TRP A 82 -4.51 -13.71 -7.44
CA TRP A 82 -5.63 -14.63 -7.69
C TRP A 82 -5.72 -15.01 -9.18
N LEU A 83 -5.63 -14.02 -10.08
CA LEU A 83 -5.68 -14.25 -11.52
C LEU A 83 -4.47 -15.08 -12.01
N ASN A 84 -3.26 -14.80 -11.52
CA ASN A 84 -2.05 -15.54 -11.90
C ASN A 84 -2.10 -17.00 -11.43
N LEU A 85 -2.77 -17.27 -10.31
CA LEU A 85 -2.98 -18.62 -9.78
C LEU A 85 -4.15 -19.37 -10.46
N GLY A 86 -4.80 -18.77 -11.47
CA GLY A 86 -5.84 -19.43 -12.27
C GLY A 86 -7.24 -19.43 -11.65
N TYR A 87 -7.50 -18.60 -10.62
CA TYR A 87 -8.85 -18.43 -10.10
C TYR A 87 -9.76 -17.70 -11.10
N LYS A 88 -11.07 -17.94 -10.98
CA LYS A 88 -12.07 -17.28 -11.84
C LYS A 88 -12.01 -15.76 -11.69
N GLU A 89 -11.98 -15.07 -12.82
CA GLU A 89 -11.91 -13.60 -12.89
C GLU A 89 -13.04 -12.93 -12.10
N GLU A 90 -14.27 -13.43 -12.24
CA GLU A 90 -15.44 -12.90 -11.52
C GLU A 90 -15.23 -12.86 -10.00
N LEU A 91 -14.61 -13.90 -9.44
CA LEU A 91 -14.36 -14.02 -8.01
C LEU A 91 -13.23 -13.09 -7.57
N ALA A 92 -12.16 -12.98 -8.38
CA ALA A 92 -11.04 -12.09 -8.11
C ALA A 92 -11.45 -10.60 -8.17
N VAL A 93 -12.31 -10.24 -9.13
CA VAL A 93 -12.87 -8.89 -9.26
C VAL A 93 -13.87 -8.59 -8.16
N LEU A 94 -14.72 -9.54 -7.76
CA LEU A 94 -15.63 -9.39 -6.62
C LEU A 94 -14.84 -9.11 -5.33
N HIS A 95 -13.76 -9.85 -5.10
CA HIS A 95 -12.85 -9.64 -3.97
C HIS A 95 -12.22 -8.23 -4.01
N CYS A 96 -11.78 -7.77 -5.18
CA CYS A 96 -11.29 -6.40 -5.37
C CYS A 96 -12.39 -5.37 -5.05
N GLY A 97 -13.60 -5.58 -5.57
CA GLY A 97 -14.74 -4.67 -5.41
C GLY A 97 -15.18 -4.52 -3.96
N ALA A 98 -15.18 -5.61 -3.19
CA ALA A 98 -15.43 -5.58 -1.75
C ALA A 98 -14.42 -4.69 -1.01
N SER A 99 -13.19 -4.61 -1.51
CA SER A 99 -12.11 -3.80 -0.93
C SER A 99 -12.18 -2.31 -1.30
N ILE A 100 -12.99 -1.95 -2.29
CA ILE A 100 -13.27 -0.55 -2.67
C ILE A 100 -14.40 0.03 -1.79
N LEU A 101 -15.22 -0.80 -1.15
CA LEU A 101 -16.34 -0.36 -0.31
C LEU A 101 -15.93 0.69 0.76
N PRO A 102 -14.82 0.53 1.52
CA PRO A 102 -14.39 1.53 2.48
C PRO A 102 -14.05 2.87 1.82
N PHE A 103 -13.51 2.87 0.60
CA PHE A 103 -13.24 4.09 -0.17
C PHE A 103 -14.54 4.82 -0.55
N CYS A 104 -15.54 4.08 -1.03
CA CYS A 104 -16.86 4.66 -1.33
C CYS A 104 -17.52 5.25 -0.07
N LEU A 105 -17.43 4.56 1.07
CA LEU A 105 -17.94 5.05 2.35
C LEU A 105 -17.18 6.29 2.83
N TYR A 106 -15.88 6.37 2.57
CA TYR A 106 -15.06 7.55 2.87
C TYR A 106 -15.51 8.75 2.05
N LEU A 107 -15.69 8.59 0.74
CA LEU A 107 -16.19 9.66 -0.13
C LEU A 107 -17.60 10.12 0.27
N ALA A 108 -18.42 9.22 0.82
CA ALA A 108 -19.74 9.54 1.36
C ALA A 108 -19.72 10.17 2.77
N GLY A 109 -18.54 10.37 3.37
CA GLY A 109 -18.40 10.90 4.73
C GLY A 109 -18.88 9.94 5.84
N ARG A 110 -18.94 8.63 5.56
CA ARG A 110 -19.45 7.59 6.47
C ARG A 110 -18.41 6.54 6.85
N SER A 111 -17.14 6.74 6.48
CA SER A 111 -16.09 5.78 6.78
C SER A 111 -15.81 5.70 8.27
N LYS A 112 -15.71 4.47 8.78
CA LYS A 112 -15.14 4.17 10.09
C LYS A 112 -13.79 3.48 9.87
N GLU A 113 -12.81 3.77 10.73
CA GLU A 113 -11.48 3.15 10.65
C GLU A 113 -11.60 1.63 10.74
N ASP A 114 -12.45 1.10 11.61
CA ASP A 114 -12.77 -0.33 11.74
C ASP A 114 -13.12 -1.03 10.40
N ILE A 115 -13.82 -0.34 9.49
CA ILE A 115 -14.23 -0.90 8.19
C ILE A 115 -13.03 -0.98 7.24
N ILE A 116 -12.15 0.02 7.28
CA ILE A 116 -10.90 0.04 6.52
C ILE A 116 -10.01 -1.09 7.01
N ASP A 117 -9.86 -1.23 8.32
CA ASP A 117 -9.00 -2.22 8.94
C ASP A 117 -9.51 -3.64 8.73
N ALA A 118 -10.84 -3.86 8.82
CA ALA A 118 -11.45 -5.14 8.47
C ALA A 118 -11.23 -5.50 6.99
N SER A 119 -11.35 -4.52 6.08
CA SER A 119 -11.11 -4.74 4.65
C SER A 119 -9.65 -5.10 4.36
N ILE A 120 -8.71 -4.42 5.02
CA ILE A 120 -7.27 -4.69 4.87
C ILE A 120 -6.91 -6.05 5.47
N ALA A 121 -7.44 -6.38 6.66
CA ALA A 121 -7.27 -7.69 7.28
C ALA A 121 -7.74 -8.82 6.35
N LEU A 122 -8.92 -8.66 5.73
CA LEU A 122 -9.46 -9.64 4.78
C LEU A 122 -8.50 -9.85 3.59
N ASN A 123 -7.97 -8.76 3.02
CA ASN A 123 -7.03 -8.85 1.90
C ASN A 123 -5.69 -9.48 2.30
N VAL A 124 -5.18 -9.16 3.48
CA VAL A 124 -3.95 -9.75 4.02
C VAL A 124 -4.12 -11.25 4.23
N ILE A 125 -5.22 -11.67 4.86
CA ILE A 125 -5.53 -13.09 5.08
C ILE A 125 -5.69 -13.80 3.74
N SER A 126 -6.45 -13.19 2.82
CA SER A 126 -6.64 -13.70 1.45
C SER A 126 -5.31 -13.94 0.75
N LEU A 127 -4.43 -12.92 0.72
CA LEU A 127 -3.09 -13.04 0.13
C LEU A 127 -2.25 -14.12 0.79
N GLY A 128 -2.24 -14.18 2.12
CA GLY A 128 -1.46 -15.16 2.86
C GLY A 128 -1.92 -16.60 2.60
N VAL A 129 -3.24 -16.83 2.65
CA VAL A 129 -3.83 -18.17 2.47
C VAL A 129 -3.63 -18.66 1.04
N ILE A 130 -3.98 -17.87 0.01
CA ILE A 130 -3.82 -18.32 -1.38
C ILE A 130 -2.35 -18.57 -1.71
N SER A 131 -1.45 -17.73 -1.19
CA SER A 131 -0.02 -17.84 -1.46
C SER A 131 0.57 -19.07 -0.78
N LEU A 132 0.12 -19.38 0.43
CA LEU A 132 0.54 -20.60 1.13
C LEU A 132 0.06 -21.86 0.41
N LEU A 133 -1.19 -21.88 -0.08
CA LEU A 133 -1.74 -23.03 -0.81
C LEU A 133 -1.02 -23.33 -2.14
N HIS A 134 -0.37 -22.33 -2.74
CA HIS A 134 0.35 -22.45 -4.00
C HIS A 134 1.87 -22.37 -3.83
N GLU A 135 2.38 -22.53 -2.61
CA GLU A 135 3.82 -22.45 -2.28
C GLU A 135 4.50 -21.15 -2.74
N ASN A 136 3.73 -20.07 -2.89
CA ASN A 136 4.22 -18.74 -3.25
C ASN A 136 4.72 -18.01 -1.99
N TYR A 137 5.94 -18.37 -1.55
CA TYR A 137 6.54 -17.79 -0.34
C TYR A 137 6.72 -16.27 -0.42
N TYR A 138 6.90 -15.69 -1.61
CA TYR A 138 6.95 -14.24 -1.78
C TYR A 138 5.59 -13.58 -1.49
N GLY A 139 4.48 -14.21 -1.88
CA GLY A 139 3.14 -13.73 -1.56
C GLY A 139 2.85 -13.79 -0.05
N VAL A 140 3.32 -14.85 0.63
CA VAL A 140 3.25 -14.95 2.10
C VAL A 140 4.12 -13.87 2.77
N ALA A 141 5.33 -13.63 2.27
CA ALA A 141 6.18 -12.56 2.79
C ALA A 141 5.54 -11.18 2.58
N ALA A 142 4.88 -10.96 1.44
CA ALA A 142 4.14 -9.73 1.15
C ALA A 142 2.95 -9.54 2.11
N SER A 143 2.18 -10.60 2.38
CA SER A 143 1.05 -10.52 3.33
C SER A 143 1.53 -10.22 4.74
N ILE A 144 2.58 -10.90 5.21
CA ILE A 144 3.18 -10.65 6.53
C ILE A 144 3.72 -9.22 6.61
N SER A 145 4.48 -8.78 5.60
CA SER A 145 5.03 -7.43 5.55
C SER A 145 3.93 -6.37 5.62
N TYR A 146 2.84 -6.53 4.87
CA TYR A 146 1.72 -5.59 4.91
C TYR A 146 0.97 -5.63 6.25
N PHE A 147 0.78 -6.82 6.83
CA PHE A 147 0.14 -6.99 8.13
C PHE A 147 0.87 -6.23 9.23
N PHE A 148 2.19 -6.45 9.35
CA PHE A 148 3.01 -5.73 10.32
C PHE A 148 3.00 -4.22 10.04
N ASN A 149 3.07 -3.82 8.77
CA ASN A 149 3.08 -2.41 8.41
C ASN A 149 1.77 -1.70 8.77
N HIS A 150 0.64 -2.36 8.58
CA HIS A 150 -0.67 -1.76 8.82
C HIS A 150 -1.12 -1.84 10.28
N PHE A 151 -1.03 -3.01 10.92
CA PHE A 151 -1.60 -3.21 12.27
C PHE A 151 -0.62 -2.92 13.40
N PHE A 152 0.68 -3.15 13.18
CA PHE A 152 1.67 -2.88 14.22
C PHE A 152 2.22 -1.46 14.08
N LEU A 153 2.72 -1.09 12.89
CA LEU A 153 3.42 0.18 12.72
C LEU A 153 2.48 1.39 12.71
N ARG A 154 1.27 1.29 12.14
CA ARG A 154 0.35 2.44 12.05
C ARG A 154 -0.30 2.79 13.39
N GLU A 155 -0.67 1.79 14.19
CA GLU A 155 -1.36 1.97 15.48
C GLU A 155 -0.40 1.97 16.68
N GLY A 156 0.81 1.44 16.51
CA GLY A 156 1.77 1.30 17.59
C GLY A 156 2.24 2.63 18.14
N GLN A 157 1.99 2.87 19.43
CA GLN A 157 2.69 3.87 20.22
C GLN A 157 4.08 3.33 20.58
N PHE A 158 4.95 3.23 19.58
CA PHE A 158 6.34 2.88 19.83
C PHE A 158 7.03 4.09 20.48
N ASP A 159 7.61 3.88 21.66
CA ASP A 159 8.43 4.86 22.37
C ASP A 159 9.82 4.95 21.72
N VAL A 160 9.83 5.26 20.42
CA VAL A 160 11.02 5.29 19.58
C VAL A 160 11.10 6.69 18.96
N ASP A 161 12.27 7.30 18.99
CA ASP A 161 12.53 8.65 18.45
C ASP A 161 12.33 8.77 16.92
N ILE A 162 11.97 7.68 16.24
CA ILE A 162 11.82 7.62 14.79
C ILE A 162 10.35 7.89 14.41
N PRO A 163 10.08 8.80 13.44
CA PRO A 163 8.72 9.01 12.94
C PRO A 163 8.10 7.72 12.41
N ILE A 164 6.90 7.39 12.89
CA ILE A 164 6.13 6.21 12.44
C ILE A 164 5.99 6.16 10.91
N THR A 165 5.85 7.32 10.26
CA THR A 165 5.78 7.44 8.80
C THR A 165 7.03 6.88 8.10
N ASP A 166 8.21 7.02 8.70
CA ASP A 166 9.46 6.51 8.13
C ASP A 166 9.46 4.99 8.15
N LEU A 167 9.10 4.38 9.30
CA LEU A 167 8.95 2.93 9.44
C LEU A 167 7.88 2.39 8.48
N TYR A 168 6.76 3.11 8.36
CA TYR A 168 5.67 2.72 7.46
C TYR A 168 6.11 2.68 5.99
N ASN A 169 6.90 3.66 5.55
CA ASN A 169 7.44 3.72 4.19
C ASN A 169 8.45 2.60 3.91
N TYR A 170 9.31 2.27 4.89
CA TYR A 170 10.23 1.13 4.77
C TYR A 170 9.48 -0.20 4.74
N GLY A 171 8.47 -0.39 5.59
CA GLY A 171 7.60 -1.57 5.56
C GLY A 171 6.89 -1.75 4.22
N LEU A 172 6.36 -0.67 3.65
CA LEU A 172 5.77 -0.68 2.31
C LEU A 172 6.77 -0.99 1.20
N SER A 173 8.05 -0.64 1.38
CA SER A 173 9.10 -0.98 0.42
C SER A 173 9.32 -2.50 0.36
N PHE A 174 9.32 -3.17 1.52
CA PHE A 174 9.35 -4.64 1.58
C PHE A 174 8.12 -5.26 0.91
N PHE A 175 6.92 -4.73 1.21
CA PHE A 175 5.70 -5.17 0.54
C PHE A 175 5.78 -5.01 -0.99
N CYS A 176 6.26 -3.88 -1.50
CA CYS A 176 6.41 -3.65 -2.94
C CYS A 176 7.31 -4.71 -3.57
N TYR A 177 8.48 -4.97 -2.96
CA TYR A 177 9.41 -5.96 -3.48
C TYR A 177 8.84 -7.39 -3.45
N PHE A 178 8.26 -7.81 -2.32
CA PHE A 178 7.71 -9.16 -2.18
C PHE A 178 6.47 -9.37 -3.04
N SER A 179 5.59 -8.37 -3.14
CA SER A 179 4.43 -8.44 -4.03
C SER A 179 4.86 -8.59 -5.49
N TYR A 180 5.86 -7.82 -5.95
CA TYR A 180 6.38 -7.93 -7.30
C TYR A 180 6.90 -9.35 -7.58
N ARG A 181 7.64 -9.93 -6.63
CA ARG A 181 8.19 -11.29 -6.76
C ARG A 181 7.13 -12.40 -6.67
N SER A 182 5.96 -12.10 -6.12
CA SER A 182 4.84 -13.02 -6.01
C SER A 182 3.96 -13.08 -7.25
N LEU A 183 4.07 -12.09 -8.13
CA LEU A 183 3.31 -11.96 -9.38
C LEU A 183 4.02 -12.66 -10.52
#